data_AF-A0A0D3KCY0-F1
#
_entry.id   AF-A0A0D3KCY0-F1
#
_cell.length_a   1.000
_cell.length_b   1.000
_cell.length_c   1.000
_cell.angle_alpha   90.00
_cell.angle_beta   90.00
_cell.angle_gamma   90.00
#
_symmetry.space_group_name_H-M   'P 1'
#
loop_
_entity.id
_entity.type
_entity.pdbx_description
1 polymer ?
#
loop_
_entity_poly.entity_id
_entity_poly.type
_entity_poly.pdbx_seq_one_letter_code
_entity_poly.pdbx_strand_id
1 'polypeptide(L)'
;MALMVRMTELAVELATQATAKQRQASKPGKKGGAGMAAILKEEVQRLQENETALEEMVTAAFPGMFTGLFVDRDSAEEVRTSCLSALGRVMQLHPSMFLADTYLKYLGWSLSDMAAAVRAASLSQLSAVYTAHGAAEEICRVDGKPVSGAKRLLNFTRRFESRFIEMTRDVDAKAQAVSEAGRVMRNNEPSQLEALVPLEEEREAAQANEPPPLDEANKAGKQAGVDTDRVKHLADTLGPDPAGEGAEER
;
A
#
# COMPACT_ATOMS: atom_id res chain seq x y z
N MET A 1 16.18 -4.65 -10.04
CA MET A 1 15.37 -4.04 -8.96
C MET A 1 16.23 -3.51 -7.82
N ALA A 2 16.88 -4.36 -7.00
CA ALA A 2 17.66 -3.91 -5.84
C ALA A 2 18.77 -2.89 -6.17
N LEU A 3 19.48 -3.07 -7.29
CA LEU A 3 20.50 -2.12 -7.75
C LEU A 3 19.91 -0.72 -8.00
N MET A 4 18.73 -0.62 -8.61
CA MET A 4 18.05 0.67 -8.85
C MET A 4 17.76 1.38 -7.54
N VAL A 5 17.19 0.66 -6.57
CA VAL A 5 16.89 1.21 -5.23
C VAL A 5 18.17 1.73 -4.58
N ARG A 6 19.25 0.95 -4.60
CA ARG A 6 20.51 1.37 -3.98
C ARG A 6 21.13 2.59 -4.68
N MET A 7 21.07 2.66 -6.00
CA MET A 7 21.53 3.84 -6.75
C MET A 7 20.73 5.09 -6.37
N THR A 8 19.40 4.97 -6.20
CA THR A 8 18.56 6.07 -5.72
C THR A 8 18.89 6.49 -4.29
N GLU A 9 19.11 5.53 -3.39
CA GLU A 9 19.55 5.83 -2.01
C GLU A 9 20.88 6.59 -2.01
N LEU A 10 21.85 6.13 -2.80
CA LEU A 10 23.14 6.79 -2.95
C LEU A 10 22.99 8.21 -3.52
N ALA A 11 22.14 8.41 -4.53
CA ALA A 11 21.89 9.75 -5.06
C ALA A 11 21.35 10.70 -3.97
N VAL A 12 20.37 10.26 -3.18
CA VAL A 12 19.82 11.04 -2.06
C VAL A 12 20.86 11.30 -0.96
N GLU A 13 21.71 10.31 -0.65
CA GLU A 13 22.84 10.46 0.28
C GLU A 13 23.82 11.54 -0.21
N LEU A 14 24.19 11.53 -1.50
CA LEU A 14 25.08 12.52 -2.11
C LEU A 14 24.45 13.92 -2.13
N ALA A 15 23.17 14.04 -2.46
CA ALA A 15 22.42 15.30 -2.44
C ALA A 15 22.42 15.95 -1.04
N THR A 16 22.23 15.11 -0.02
CA THR A 16 22.24 15.54 1.39
C THR A 16 23.63 16.00 1.80
N GLN A 17 24.68 15.27 1.40
CA GLN A 17 26.07 15.66 1.64
C GLN A 17 26.44 16.97 0.93
N ALA A 18 26.05 17.13 -0.33
CA ALA A 18 26.28 18.34 -1.11
C ALA A 18 25.61 19.54 -0.42
N THR A 19 24.36 19.41 -0.01
CA THR A 19 23.62 20.46 0.71
C THR A 19 24.30 20.83 2.04
N ALA A 20 24.74 19.84 2.81
CA ALA A 20 25.43 20.07 4.08
C ALA A 20 26.77 20.80 3.88
N LYS A 21 27.57 20.39 2.89
CA LYS A 21 28.85 21.03 2.55
C LYS A 21 28.65 22.43 1.96
N GLN A 22 27.62 22.63 1.15
CA GLN A 22 27.26 23.94 0.60
C GLN A 22 26.94 24.95 1.72
N ARG A 23 26.20 24.51 2.76
CA ARG A 23 25.94 25.33 3.95
C ARG A 23 27.19 25.63 4.77
N GLN A 24 28.21 24.77 4.73
CA GLN A 24 29.49 25.04 5.40
C GLN A 24 30.32 26.05 4.60
N ALA A 25 30.33 25.93 3.28
CA ALA A 25 31.04 26.85 2.38
C ALA A 25 30.47 28.28 2.40
N SER A 26 29.17 28.45 2.68
CA SER A 26 28.50 29.74 2.73
C SER A 26 28.59 30.47 4.09
N LYS A 27 29.15 29.83 5.13
CA LYS A 27 29.35 30.49 6.43
C LYS A 27 30.42 31.59 6.29
N PRO A 28 30.15 32.82 6.76
CA PRO A 28 31.14 33.89 6.72
C PRO A 28 32.36 33.51 7.57
N GLY A 29 33.52 33.32 6.94
CA GLY A 29 34.76 32.94 7.59
C GLY A 29 35.49 34.11 8.24
N LYS A 30 36.21 33.87 9.35
CA LYS A 30 37.26 34.77 9.86
C LYS A 30 38.43 34.82 8.86
N LYS A 31 39.18 35.94 8.85
CA LYS A 31 40.32 36.20 7.94
C LYS A 31 41.25 34.96 7.84
N GLY A 32 41.32 34.35 6.66
CA GLY A 32 42.10 33.12 6.38
C GLY A 32 41.30 31.97 5.71
N GLY A 33 39.96 32.03 5.70
CA GLY A 33 39.10 30.93 5.24
C GLY A 33 38.87 30.77 3.72
N ALA A 34 39.45 31.63 2.87
CA ALA A 34 39.16 31.63 1.43
C ALA A 34 39.57 30.33 0.71
N GLY A 35 40.72 29.74 1.09
CA GLY A 35 41.19 28.47 0.52
C GLY A 35 40.31 27.27 0.89
N MET A 36 39.87 27.20 2.16
CA MET A 36 38.95 26.15 2.60
C MET A 36 37.58 26.26 1.93
N ALA A 37 37.07 27.48 1.72
CA ALA A 37 35.82 27.70 1.02
C ALA A 37 35.89 27.27 -0.46
N ALA A 38 37.04 27.42 -1.11
CA ALA A 38 37.23 26.95 -2.48
C ALA A 38 37.22 25.41 -2.56
N ILE A 39 37.95 24.72 -1.67
CA ILE A 39 37.96 23.25 -1.59
C ILE A 39 36.56 22.69 -1.34
N LEU A 40 35.80 23.30 -0.42
CA LEU A 40 34.43 22.86 -0.14
C LEU A 40 33.50 23.05 -1.34
N LYS A 41 33.68 24.11 -2.15
CA LYS A 41 32.90 24.32 -3.37
C LYS A 41 33.20 23.28 -4.44
N GLU A 42 34.47 22.98 -4.67
CA GLU A 42 34.89 21.93 -5.61
C GLU A 42 34.31 20.57 -5.21
N GLU A 43 34.37 20.26 -3.90
CA GLU A 43 33.81 19.03 -3.38
C GLU A 43 32.27 18.97 -3.48
N VAL A 44 31.57 20.09 -3.27
CA VAL A 44 30.11 20.17 -3.52
C VAL A 44 29.80 19.87 -4.99
N GLN A 45 30.54 20.48 -5.92
CA GLN A 45 30.36 20.26 -7.34
C GLN A 45 30.55 18.79 -7.70
N ARG A 46 31.62 18.15 -7.22
CA ARG A 46 31.89 16.72 -7.43
C ARG A 46 30.75 15.82 -6.90
N LEU A 47 30.19 16.15 -5.74
CA LEU A 47 29.05 15.41 -5.18
C LEU A 47 27.81 15.55 -6.05
N GLN A 48 27.52 16.75 -6.56
CA GLN A 48 26.39 17.02 -7.45
C GLN A 48 26.54 16.34 -8.82
N GLU A 49 27.74 16.30 -9.38
CA GLU A 49 28.05 15.57 -10.62
C GLU A 49 27.81 14.07 -10.44
N ASN A 50 28.26 13.50 -9.32
CA ASN A 50 28.01 12.08 -9.00
C ASN A 50 26.53 11.78 -8.74
N GLU A 51 25.81 12.66 -8.05
CA GLU A 51 24.37 12.57 -7.86
C GLU A 51 23.65 12.52 -9.22
N THR A 52 23.96 13.48 -10.11
CA THR A 52 23.38 13.56 -11.46
C THR A 52 23.67 12.29 -12.27
N ALA A 53 24.91 11.79 -12.23
CA ALA A 53 25.28 10.57 -12.92
C ALA A 53 24.49 9.34 -12.42
N LEU A 54 24.25 9.24 -11.10
CA LEU A 54 23.40 8.17 -10.55
C LEU A 54 21.94 8.31 -11.00
N GLU A 55 21.39 9.52 -11.02
CA GLU A 55 20.03 9.78 -11.52
C GLU A 55 19.88 9.39 -13.00
N GLU A 56 20.87 9.70 -13.83
CA GLU A 56 20.92 9.29 -15.24
C GLU A 56 20.97 7.77 -15.39
N MET A 57 21.81 7.09 -14.61
CA MET A 57 21.89 5.62 -14.60
C MET A 57 20.58 4.97 -14.18
N VAL A 58 19.91 5.52 -13.17
CA VAL A 58 18.59 5.03 -12.71
C VAL A 58 17.54 5.23 -13.81
N THR A 59 17.53 6.40 -14.45
CA THR A 59 16.60 6.72 -15.55
C THR A 59 16.83 5.79 -16.74
N ALA A 60 18.09 5.55 -17.11
CA ALA A 60 18.46 4.67 -18.22
C ALA A 60 18.09 3.19 -17.94
N ALA A 61 18.20 2.74 -16.68
CA ALA A 61 17.82 1.38 -16.29
C ALA A 61 16.29 1.18 -16.27
N PHE A 62 15.51 2.25 -16.10
CA PHE A 62 14.08 2.16 -15.84
C PHE A 62 13.28 1.44 -16.95
N PRO A 63 13.42 1.76 -18.25
CA PRO A 63 12.67 1.07 -19.31
C PRO A 63 12.96 -0.44 -19.34
N GLY A 64 14.22 -0.84 -19.20
CA GLY A 64 14.60 -2.25 -19.16
C GLY A 64 13.92 -3.01 -18.01
N MET A 65 13.69 -2.34 -16.87
CA MET A 65 13.04 -2.95 -15.72
C MET A 65 11.51 -2.90 -15.76
N PHE A 66 10.91 -1.81 -16.24
CA PHE A 66 9.47 -1.57 -16.08
C PHE A 66 8.67 -1.57 -17.39
N THR A 67 9.32 -1.44 -18.55
CA THR A 67 8.64 -1.63 -19.84
C THR A 67 8.87 -3.02 -20.40
N GLY A 68 10.05 -3.62 -20.18
CA GLY A 68 10.36 -4.98 -20.64
C GLY A 68 9.85 -6.11 -19.74
N LEU A 69 9.94 -5.96 -18.42
CA LEU A 69 9.62 -7.05 -17.48
C LEU A 69 8.26 -6.93 -16.78
N PHE A 70 7.68 -5.73 -16.76
CA PHE A 70 6.47 -5.44 -16.00
C PHE A 70 5.23 -5.28 -16.89
N VAL A 71 5.37 -4.71 -18.09
CA VAL A 71 4.28 -4.60 -19.07
C VAL A 71 4.06 -5.91 -19.82
N ASP A 72 5.09 -6.75 -19.92
CA ASP A 72 4.95 -8.10 -20.44
C ASP A 72 4.17 -8.96 -19.44
N ARG A 73 2.93 -9.29 -19.79
CA ARG A 73 2.02 -10.10 -18.96
C ARG A 73 2.51 -11.53 -18.80
N ASP A 74 3.50 -11.95 -19.59
CA ASP A 74 4.10 -13.30 -19.52
C ASP A 74 5.18 -13.40 -18.43
N SER A 75 5.52 -12.31 -17.76
CA SER A 75 6.39 -12.31 -16.57
C SER A 75 5.73 -13.04 -15.38
N ALA A 76 6.53 -13.64 -14.51
CA ALA A 76 6.03 -14.24 -13.27
C ALA A 76 5.48 -13.17 -12.31
N GLU A 77 4.44 -13.50 -11.53
CA GLU A 77 3.81 -12.54 -10.60
C GLU A 77 4.80 -12.03 -9.55
N GLU A 78 5.75 -12.85 -9.11
CA GLU A 78 6.81 -12.48 -8.16
C GLU A 78 7.74 -11.40 -8.75
N VAL A 79 8.02 -11.49 -10.06
CA VAL A 79 8.79 -10.46 -10.75
C VAL A 79 8.00 -9.16 -10.76
N ARG A 80 6.72 -9.18 -11.12
CA ARG A 80 5.87 -7.99 -11.13
C ARG A 80 5.74 -7.35 -9.74
N THR A 81 5.51 -8.12 -8.68
CA THR A 81 5.47 -7.60 -7.30
C THR A 81 6.80 -6.99 -6.86
N SER A 82 7.94 -7.59 -7.24
CA SER A 82 9.27 -7.07 -6.94
C SER A 82 9.54 -5.73 -7.65
N CYS A 83 9.12 -5.60 -8.92
CA CYS A 83 9.14 -4.35 -9.66
C CYS A 83 8.35 -3.27 -8.91
N LEU A 84 7.11 -3.55 -8.51
CA LEU A 84 6.28 -2.57 -7.81
C LEU A 84 6.87 -2.15 -6.47
N SER A 85 7.42 -3.11 -5.73
CA SER A 85 8.12 -2.84 -4.46
C SER A 85 9.31 -1.90 -4.66
N ALA A 86 10.12 -2.14 -5.69
CA ALA A 86 11.22 -1.24 -6.02
C ALA A 86 10.72 0.15 -6.44
N LEU A 87 9.65 0.22 -7.23
CA LEU A 87 9.05 1.48 -7.68
C LEU A 87 8.51 2.32 -6.52
N GLY A 88 7.69 1.72 -5.66
CA GLY A 88 7.15 2.39 -4.48
C GLY A 88 8.25 2.85 -3.54
N ARG A 89 9.33 2.08 -3.41
CA ARG A 89 10.50 2.46 -2.60
C ARG A 89 11.23 3.66 -3.18
N VAL A 90 11.53 3.70 -4.48
CA VAL A 90 12.22 4.87 -5.08
C VAL A 90 11.35 6.13 -5.08
N MET A 91 10.02 5.99 -5.19
CA MET A 91 9.08 7.11 -5.01
C MET A 91 9.11 7.70 -3.59
N GLN A 92 9.27 6.86 -2.57
CA GLN A 92 9.42 7.32 -1.20
C GLN A 92 10.77 8.02 -0.98
N LEU A 93 11.85 7.45 -1.52
CA LEU A 93 13.22 7.95 -1.34
C LEU A 93 13.48 9.27 -2.07
N HIS A 94 13.03 9.36 -3.32
CA HIS A 94 13.34 10.48 -4.21
C HIS A 94 12.09 10.98 -4.94
N PRO A 95 11.15 11.62 -4.21
CA PRO A 95 9.85 12.02 -4.76
C PRO A 95 9.96 13.09 -5.85
N SER A 96 10.99 13.94 -5.82
CA SER A 96 11.17 14.98 -6.85
C SER A 96 11.35 14.40 -8.25
N MET A 97 11.97 13.22 -8.33
CA MET A 97 12.23 12.50 -9.56
C MET A 97 11.13 11.48 -9.88
N PHE A 98 10.73 10.66 -8.89
CA PHE A 98 9.85 9.50 -9.13
C PHE A 98 8.38 9.73 -8.84
N LEU A 99 8.01 10.74 -8.04
CA LEU A 99 6.60 11.06 -7.79
C LEU A 99 6.04 11.88 -8.95
N ALA A 100 5.97 11.27 -10.13
CA ALA A 100 5.46 11.87 -11.35
C ALA A 100 4.59 10.87 -12.12
N ASP A 101 3.64 11.37 -12.91
CA ASP A 101 2.67 10.56 -13.66
C ASP A 101 3.33 9.49 -14.54
N THR A 102 4.51 9.79 -15.11
CA THR A 102 5.32 8.86 -15.91
C THR A 102 5.62 7.56 -15.17
N TYR A 103 5.78 7.62 -13.84
CA TYR A 103 6.10 6.49 -12.97
C TYR A 103 4.88 6.01 -12.18
N LEU A 104 4.07 6.92 -11.63
CA LEU A 104 2.88 6.60 -10.83
C LEU A 104 1.88 5.71 -11.58
N LYS A 105 1.76 5.89 -12.91
CA LYS A 105 0.86 5.08 -13.75
C LYS A 105 1.10 3.57 -13.61
N TYR A 106 2.32 3.12 -13.33
CA TYR A 106 2.61 1.69 -13.22
C TYR A 106 1.94 1.10 -11.98
N LEU A 107 1.96 1.78 -10.84
CA LEU A 107 1.17 1.38 -9.66
C LEU A 107 -0.33 1.39 -9.98
N GLY A 108 -0.83 2.43 -10.65
CA GLY A 108 -2.24 2.52 -11.04
C GLY A 108 -2.70 1.39 -11.97
N TRP A 109 -1.92 1.07 -13.01
CA TRP A 109 -2.22 -0.02 -13.94
C TRP A 109 -2.17 -1.40 -13.27
N SER A 110 -1.29 -1.57 -12.29
CA SER A 110 -1.16 -2.81 -11.52
C SER A 110 -2.38 -3.15 -10.67
N LEU A 111 -3.23 -2.16 -10.38
CA LEU A 111 -4.49 -2.42 -9.69
C LEU A 111 -5.40 -3.32 -10.52
N SER A 112 -5.22 -3.41 -11.84
CA SER A 112 -5.99 -4.27 -12.75
C SER A 112 -5.25 -5.55 -13.15
N ASP A 113 -4.21 -5.96 -12.40
CA ASP A 113 -3.49 -7.20 -12.67
C ASP A 113 -4.37 -8.43 -12.41
N MET A 114 -4.15 -9.50 -13.19
CA MET A 114 -4.86 -10.77 -13.04
C MET A 114 -4.49 -11.45 -11.71
N ALA A 115 -3.23 -11.33 -11.29
CA ALA A 115 -2.73 -11.89 -10.04
C ALA A 115 -3.10 -11.01 -8.84
N ALA A 116 -3.79 -11.59 -7.85
CA ALA A 116 -4.18 -10.89 -6.63
C ALA A 116 -2.96 -10.36 -5.84
N ALA A 117 -1.86 -11.10 -5.83
CA ALA A 117 -0.61 -10.70 -5.18
C ALA A 117 -0.06 -9.38 -5.77
N VAL A 118 -0.16 -9.18 -7.09
CA VAL A 118 0.31 -7.96 -7.76
C VAL A 118 -0.60 -6.77 -7.42
N ARG A 119 -1.92 -6.97 -7.40
CA ARG A 119 -2.88 -5.93 -6.97
C ARG A 119 -2.61 -5.49 -5.53
N ALA A 120 -2.44 -6.45 -4.62
CA ALA A 120 -2.13 -6.19 -3.21
C ALA A 120 -0.79 -5.47 -3.03
N ALA A 121 0.25 -5.88 -3.76
CA ALA A 121 1.55 -5.21 -3.75
C ALA A 121 1.43 -3.76 -4.23
N SER A 122 0.66 -3.49 -5.29
CA SER A 122 0.44 -2.12 -5.76
C SER A 122 -0.20 -1.23 -4.69
N LEU A 123 -1.27 -1.70 -4.06
CA LEU A 123 -1.96 -0.97 -2.99
C LEU A 123 -1.02 -0.73 -1.80
N SER A 124 -0.26 -1.75 -1.39
CA SER A 124 0.74 -1.63 -0.33
C SER A 124 1.85 -0.63 -0.64
N GLN A 125 2.23 -0.46 -1.91
CA GLN A 125 3.23 0.54 -2.29
C GLN A 125 2.62 1.94 -2.40
N LEU A 126 1.41 2.06 -2.93
CA LEU A 126 0.65 3.32 -2.95
C LEU A 126 0.47 3.85 -1.52
N SER A 127 0.04 2.99 -0.60
CA SER A 127 0.03 3.24 0.85
C SER A 127 1.22 4.03 1.38
N ALA A 128 2.41 3.48 1.13
CA ALA A 128 3.66 3.94 1.69
C ALA A 128 4.04 5.28 1.07
N VAL A 129 3.78 5.45 -0.24
CA VAL A 129 3.97 6.71 -0.95
C VAL A 129 3.01 7.79 -0.42
N TYR A 130 1.74 7.48 -0.18
CA TYR A 130 0.77 8.42 0.39
C TYR A 130 1.11 8.81 1.82
N THR A 131 1.58 7.87 2.64
CA THR A 131 2.05 8.20 4.00
C THR A 131 3.30 9.06 3.98
N ALA A 132 4.22 8.81 3.05
CA ALA A 132 5.43 9.61 2.95
C ALA A 132 5.17 11.03 2.40
N HIS A 133 4.31 11.17 1.38
CA HIS A 133 4.23 12.39 0.57
C HIS A 133 2.81 12.94 0.34
N GLY A 134 1.77 12.28 0.87
CA GLY A 134 0.36 12.68 0.71
C GLY A 134 -0.02 13.98 1.39
N ALA A 135 0.71 14.38 2.44
CA ALA A 135 0.55 15.66 3.11
C ALA A 135 1.69 16.66 2.77
N ALA A 136 2.59 16.30 1.84
CA ALA A 136 3.72 17.13 1.50
C ALA A 136 3.29 18.27 0.56
N GLU A 137 3.25 19.50 1.08
CA GLU A 137 2.97 20.72 0.31
C GLU A 137 4.11 21.07 -0.67
N GLU A 138 5.33 20.62 -0.37
CA GLU A 138 6.49 20.82 -1.23
C GLU A 138 7.40 19.59 -1.16
N ILE A 139 7.59 18.91 -2.29
CA ILE A 139 8.57 17.83 -2.47
C ILE A 139 9.82 18.31 -3.23
N CYS A 140 9.68 19.32 -4.09
CA CYS A 140 10.77 19.98 -4.79
C CYS A 140 10.31 21.32 -5.39
N ARG A 141 11.24 22.02 -6.04
CA ARG A 141 10.94 23.21 -6.86
C ARG A 141 11.39 22.99 -8.29
N VAL A 142 10.53 23.32 -9.23
CA VAL A 142 10.82 23.32 -10.67
C VAL A 142 10.50 24.71 -11.20
N ASP A 143 11.47 25.36 -11.84
CA ASP A 143 11.37 26.75 -12.31
C ASP A 143 10.92 27.74 -11.21
N GLY A 144 11.42 27.52 -9.98
CA GLY A 144 11.08 28.32 -8.81
C GLY A 144 9.70 28.04 -8.19
N LYS A 145 8.87 27.20 -8.83
CA LYS A 145 7.52 26.85 -8.35
C LYS A 145 7.57 25.61 -7.47
N PRO A 146 6.93 25.60 -6.29
CA PRO A 146 6.85 24.42 -5.45
C PRO A 146 6.00 23.35 -6.14
N VAL A 147 6.48 22.12 -6.04
CA VAL A 147 5.79 20.94 -6.49
C VAL A 147 5.21 20.26 -5.25
N SER A 148 3.89 20.18 -5.16
CA SER A 148 3.20 19.54 -4.04
C SER A 148 3.05 18.02 -4.28
N GLY A 149 3.49 17.22 -3.31
CA GLY A 149 3.26 15.78 -3.29
C GLY A 149 1.78 15.47 -3.13
N ALA A 150 1.10 16.19 -2.23
CA ALA A 150 -0.34 16.07 -2.01
C ALA A 150 -1.13 16.24 -3.31
N LYS A 151 -0.86 17.33 -4.06
CA LYS A 151 -1.55 17.61 -5.33
C LYS A 151 -1.31 16.53 -6.39
N ARG A 152 -0.08 16.01 -6.49
CA ARG A 152 0.23 14.95 -7.46
C ARG A 152 -0.50 13.66 -7.13
N LEU A 153 -0.52 13.28 -5.86
CA LEU A 153 -1.22 12.11 -5.41
C LEU A 153 -2.74 12.28 -5.57
N LEU A 154 -3.30 13.45 -5.30
CA LEU A 154 -4.70 13.78 -5.57
C LEU A 154 -5.10 13.57 -7.03
N ASN A 155 -4.30 14.12 -7.95
CA ASN A 155 -4.55 13.94 -9.38
C ASN A 155 -4.49 12.46 -9.77
N PHE A 156 -3.56 11.70 -9.19
CA PHE A 156 -3.49 10.26 -9.39
C PHE A 156 -4.73 9.53 -8.85
N THR A 157 -5.19 9.82 -7.63
CA THR A 157 -6.40 9.19 -7.06
C THR A 157 -7.61 9.46 -7.94
N ARG A 158 -7.82 10.72 -8.33
CA ARG A 158 -8.96 11.11 -9.18
C ARG A 158 -8.94 10.38 -10.53
N ARG A 159 -7.76 10.19 -11.10
CA ARG A 159 -7.61 9.45 -12.37
C ARG A 159 -7.96 7.96 -12.25
N PHE A 160 -7.65 7.34 -11.10
CA PHE A 160 -7.84 5.90 -10.86
C PHE A 160 -9.01 5.59 -9.92
N GLU A 161 -9.87 6.56 -9.65
CA GLU A 161 -10.94 6.51 -8.63
C GLU A 161 -11.83 5.28 -8.79
N SER A 162 -12.37 5.07 -10.00
CA SER A 162 -13.21 3.90 -10.30
C SER A 162 -12.51 2.59 -9.94
N ARG A 163 -11.20 2.49 -10.21
CA ARG A 163 -10.45 1.29 -9.89
C ARG A 163 -10.21 1.13 -8.39
N PHE A 164 -9.96 2.21 -7.65
CA PHE A 164 -9.89 2.15 -6.19
C PHE A 164 -11.20 1.66 -5.56
N ILE A 165 -12.34 2.13 -6.06
CA ILE A 165 -13.67 1.68 -5.61
C ILE A 165 -13.84 0.19 -5.90
N GLU A 166 -13.48 -0.29 -7.09
CA GLU A 166 -13.52 -1.73 -7.42
C GLU A 166 -12.62 -2.56 -6.48
N MET A 167 -11.47 -2.01 -6.06
CA MET A 167 -10.56 -2.67 -5.10
C MET A 167 -11.12 -2.82 -3.70
N THR A 168 -12.12 -2.03 -3.30
CA THR A 168 -12.83 -2.24 -2.02
C THR A 168 -13.67 -3.52 -2.04
N ARG A 169 -14.00 -4.03 -3.23
CA ARG A 169 -14.84 -5.22 -3.44
C ARG A 169 -14.03 -6.43 -3.92
N ASP A 170 -12.70 -6.33 -3.94
CA ASP A 170 -11.84 -7.42 -4.38
C ASP A 170 -11.95 -8.62 -3.44
N VAL A 171 -12.30 -9.78 -3.99
CA VAL A 171 -12.52 -11.00 -3.22
C VAL A 171 -11.22 -11.74 -2.92
N ASP A 172 -10.20 -11.58 -3.76
CA ASP A 172 -8.92 -12.30 -3.66
C ASP A 172 -7.89 -11.51 -2.85
N ALA A 173 -7.99 -10.18 -2.84
CA ALA A 173 -7.03 -9.30 -2.17
C ALA A 173 -7.35 -9.02 -0.68
N LYS A 174 -8.22 -9.84 -0.05
CA LYS A 174 -8.94 -9.46 1.18
C LYS A 174 -8.07 -9.11 2.40
N ALA A 175 -8.60 -8.16 3.16
CA ALA A 175 -8.13 -7.49 4.39
C ALA A 175 -7.12 -6.34 4.19
N GLN A 176 -5.92 -6.58 3.69
CA GLN A 176 -4.91 -5.51 3.57
C GLN A 176 -5.21 -4.53 2.44
N ALA A 177 -5.61 -5.02 1.26
CA ALA A 177 -5.88 -4.19 0.08
C ALA A 177 -7.05 -3.20 0.29
N VAL A 178 -8.13 -3.67 0.95
CA VAL A 178 -9.33 -2.86 1.21
C VAL A 178 -9.05 -1.78 2.25
N SER A 179 -8.38 -2.14 3.36
CA SER A 179 -7.94 -1.16 4.37
C SER A 179 -7.01 -0.10 3.76
N GLU A 180 -6.21 -0.50 2.78
CA GLU A 180 -5.24 0.37 2.13
C GLU A 180 -5.85 1.29 1.08
N ALA A 181 -6.75 0.77 0.25
CA ALA A 181 -7.57 1.58 -0.64
C ALA A 181 -8.38 2.62 0.16
N GLY A 182 -8.99 2.19 1.28
CA GLY A 182 -9.67 3.10 2.21
C GLY A 182 -8.74 4.16 2.78
N ARG A 183 -7.51 3.81 3.20
CA ARG A 183 -6.52 4.78 3.70
C ARG A 183 -6.05 5.76 2.63
N VAL A 184 -5.78 5.28 1.42
CA VAL A 184 -5.40 6.10 0.25
C VAL A 184 -6.51 7.09 -0.12
N MET A 185 -7.77 6.66 -0.07
CA MET A 185 -8.93 7.52 -0.33
C MET A 185 -9.15 8.54 0.79
N ARG A 186 -9.08 8.13 2.06
CA ARG A 186 -9.24 9.00 3.24
C ARG A 186 -8.21 10.13 3.30
N ASN A 187 -7.00 9.91 2.79
CA ASN A 187 -5.94 10.90 2.84
C ASN A 187 -6.02 11.96 1.72
N ASN A 188 -7.01 11.90 0.80
CA ASN A 188 -7.02 12.79 -0.37
C ASN A 188 -8.25 13.68 -0.58
N GLU A 189 -9.38 13.49 0.11
CA GLU A 189 -10.48 14.48 0.16
C GLU A 189 -11.33 14.25 1.43
N PRO A 190 -11.63 15.28 2.25
CA PRO A 190 -12.52 15.14 3.42
C PRO A 190 -13.94 14.68 3.06
N SER A 191 -14.41 15.01 1.86
CA SER A 191 -15.77 14.70 1.38
C SER A 191 -16.01 13.23 1.04
N GLN A 192 -14.94 12.44 0.84
CA GLN A 192 -15.06 11.01 0.55
C GLN A 192 -15.08 10.13 1.82
N LEU A 193 -14.81 10.70 3.00
CA LEU A 193 -15.01 10.02 4.29
C LEU A 193 -16.48 9.64 4.51
N GLU A 194 -17.42 10.53 4.17
CA GLU A 194 -18.86 10.29 4.37
C GLU A 194 -19.41 9.14 3.53
N ALA A 195 -18.80 8.83 2.39
CA ALA A 195 -19.21 7.72 1.52
C ALA A 195 -18.68 6.35 1.99
N LEU A 196 -17.68 6.31 2.87
CA LEU A 196 -17.03 5.09 3.36
C LEU A 196 -17.43 4.72 4.79
N VAL A 197 -17.86 5.68 5.61
CA VAL A 197 -18.44 5.43 6.95
C VAL A 197 -19.55 4.36 6.91
N PRO A 198 -20.49 4.37 5.94
CA PRO A 198 -21.52 3.33 5.86
C PRO A 198 -20.95 1.92 5.60
N LEU A 199 -19.84 1.81 4.87
CA LEU A 199 -19.22 0.53 4.51
C LEU A 199 -18.35 -0.04 5.65
N GLU A 200 -17.75 0.83 6.47
CA GLU A 200 -17.03 0.41 7.68
C GLU A 200 -18.01 -0.03 8.78
N GLU A 201 -19.14 0.69 8.96
CA GLU A 201 -20.22 0.32 9.88
C GLU A 201 -20.90 -1.01 9.46
N GLU A 202 -21.15 -1.23 8.17
CA GLU A 202 -21.67 -2.50 7.66
C GLU A 202 -20.68 -3.67 7.85
N ARG A 203 -19.38 -3.40 7.74
CA ARG A 203 -18.32 -4.42 7.96
C ARG A 203 -18.15 -4.75 9.44
N GLU A 204 -18.20 -3.76 10.33
CA GLU A 204 -18.18 -3.99 11.79
C GLU A 204 -19.45 -4.70 12.26
N ALA A 205 -20.63 -4.35 11.71
CA ALA A 205 -21.87 -5.06 11.98
C ALA A 205 -21.86 -6.51 11.45
N ALA A 206 -21.20 -6.76 10.33
CA ALA A 206 -21.02 -8.12 9.80
C ALA A 206 -20.04 -8.95 10.64
N GLN A 207 -18.98 -8.34 11.19
CA GLN A 207 -18.05 -9.02 12.11
C GLN A 207 -18.62 -9.21 13.52
N ALA A 208 -19.53 -8.33 13.98
CA ALA A 208 -20.23 -8.49 15.24
C ALA A 208 -21.30 -9.60 15.22
N ASN A 209 -21.76 -10.00 14.02
CA ASN A 209 -22.72 -11.08 13.81
C ASN A 209 -22.07 -12.41 13.38
N GLU A 210 -20.75 -12.50 13.37
CA GLU A 210 -20.08 -13.78 13.12
C GLU A 210 -20.29 -14.69 14.34
N PRO A 211 -20.85 -15.91 14.18
CA PRO A 211 -21.06 -16.81 15.31
C PRO A 211 -19.70 -17.17 15.93
N PRO A 212 -19.62 -17.25 17.26
CA PRO A 212 -18.35 -17.50 17.94
C PRO A 212 -17.74 -18.84 17.49
N PRO A 213 -16.41 -18.97 17.51
CA PRO A 213 -15.74 -20.21 17.14
C PRO A 213 -16.31 -21.40 17.92
N LEU A 214 -16.49 -22.53 17.24
CA LEU A 214 -17.15 -23.75 17.74
C LEU A 214 -16.63 -24.28 19.09
N ASP A 215 -15.45 -23.82 19.54
CA ASP A 215 -14.85 -24.20 20.81
C ASP A 215 -15.53 -23.55 22.04
N GLU A 216 -16.18 -22.39 21.90
CA GLU A 216 -16.88 -21.73 23.02
C GLU A 216 -18.31 -22.26 23.24
N ALA A 217 -18.97 -22.74 22.18
CA ALA A 217 -20.31 -23.35 22.27
C ALA A 217 -20.30 -24.65 23.12
N ASN A 218 -19.20 -25.40 23.07
CA ASN A 218 -19.02 -26.62 23.87
C ASN A 218 -18.74 -26.35 25.36
N LYS A 219 -18.32 -25.13 25.73
CA LYS A 219 -18.11 -24.73 27.13
C LYS A 219 -19.43 -24.31 27.79
N ALA A 220 -20.31 -23.63 27.06
CA ALA A 220 -21.62 -23.22 27.56
C ALA A 220 -22.57 -24.41 27.81
N GLY A 221 -22.49 -25.46 26.99
CA GLY A 221 -23.30 -26.68 27.15
C GLY A 221 -22.95 -27.53 28.40
N LYS A 222 -21.77 -27.33 29.00
CA LYS A 222 -21.33 -28.08 30.19
C LYS A 222 -21.69 -27.41 31.52
N GLN A 223 -22.14 -26.15 31.50
CA GLN A 223 -22.47 -25.37 32.70
C GLN A 223 -23.98 -25.36 33.01
N ALA A 224 -24.84 -25.67 32.03
CA ALA A 224 -26.26 -25.90 32.25
C ALA A 224 -26.48 -27.38 32.60
N GLY A 225 -26.49 -27.68 33.90
CA GLY A 225 -26.79 -29.03 34.40
C GLY A 225 -28.13 -29.52 33.86
N VAL A 226 -28.09 -30.49 32.95
CA VAL A 226 -29.26 -31.26 32.55
C VAL A 226 -29.58 -32.21 33.70
N ASP A 227 -30.59 -31.84 34.49
CA ASP A 227 -31.23 -32.72 35.45
C ASP A 227 -31.83 -33.91 34.70
N THR A 228 -31.10 -35.02 34.73
CA THR A 228 -31.36 -36.23 33.93
C THR A 228 -32.47 -37.10 34.52
N ASP A 229 -33.04 -36.73 35.68
CA ASP A 229 -34.08 -37.52 36.34
C ASP A 229 -35.51 -37.19 35.86
N ARG A 230 -35.71 -36.03 35.23
CA ARG A 230 -37.04 -35.61 34.75
C ARG A 230 -37.41 -36.17 33.37
N VAL A 231 -36.42 -36.64 32.60
CA VAL A 231 -36.62 -37.21 31.25
C VAL A 231 -36.98 -38.70 31.32
N LYS A 232 -36.57 -39.42 32.39
CA LYS A 232 -36.95 -40.83 32.58
C LYS A 232 -38.41 -41.03 32.95
N HIS A 233 -39.03 -40.08 33.66
CA HIS A 233 -40.42 -40.22 34.10
C HIS A 233 -41.47 -39.95 33.00
N LEU A 234 -41.07 -39.35 31.87
CA LEU A 234 -42.00 -39.06 30.75
C LEU A 234 -42.05 -40.18 29.71
N ALA A 235 -41.08 -41.10 29.72
CA ALA A 235 -40.99 -42.23 28.79
C ALA A 235 -41.83 -43.45 29.22
N ASP A 236 -42.20 -43.55 30.50
CA ASP A 236 -42.99 -44.67 31.04
C ASP A 236 -44.52 -44.47 30.95
N THR A 237 -44.99 -43.31 30.47
CA THR A 237 -46.44 -42.96 30.45
C THR A 237 -47.12 -43.13 29.09
N LEU A 238 -46.38 -43.51 28.05
CA LEU A 238 -46.93 -43.80 26.72
C LEU A 238 -46.76 -45.30 26.42
N GLY A 239 -47.82 -46.05 26.68
CA GLY A 239 -47.91 -47.48 26.35
C GLY A 239 -47.84 -47.74 24.84
N PRO A 240 -47.61 -49.00 24.43
CA PRO A 240 -47.36 -49.35 23.04
C PRO A 240 -48.63 -49.23 22.19
N ASP A 241 -48.58 -48.44 21.12
CA ASP A 241 -49.61 -48.41 20.08
C ASP A 241 -49.38 -49.58 19.09
N PRO A 242 -50.43 -50.27 18.64
CA PRO A 242 -50.32 -51.56 17.96
C PRO A 242 -50.13 -51.43 16.44
N ALA A 243 -49.70 -52.54 15.87
CA ALA A 243 -49.49 -52.81 14.45
C ALA A 243 -50.72 -52.61 13.54
N GLY A 244 -50.44 -52.50 12.23
CA GLY A 244 -51.38 -52.78 11.14
C GLY A 244 -51.19 -51.80 9.97
N GLU A 245 -50.39 -52.15 8.95
CA GLU A 245 -50.79 -52.90 7.76
C GLU A 245 -51.26 -52.01 6.58
N GLY A 246 -50.57 -52.17 5.45
CA GLY A 246 -51.19 -52.15 4.12
C GLY A 246 -51.31 -50.80 3.41
N ALA A 247 -50.53 -50.64 2.34
CA ALA A 247 -51.04 -50.74 0.95
C ALA A 247 -50.15 -49.97 -0.04
N GLU A 248 -49.53 -50.75 -0.94
CA GLU A 248 -49.27 -50.36 -2.34
C GLU A 248 -50.55 -49.79 -2.99
N GLU A 249 -50.44 -48.77 -3.83
CA GLU A 249 -50.54 -48.89 -5.30
C GLU A 249 -50.56 -47.51 -5.98
N ARG A 250 -49.77 -47.43 -7.07
CA ARG A 250 -49.88 -46.58 -8.28
C ARG A 250 -49.38 -45.14 -8.25
#